data_AF-A0A8T5IKS6-F1
#
_entry.id   AF-A0A8T5IKS6-F1
#
_cell.length_a   1.000
_cell.length_b   1.000
_cell.length_c   1.000
_cell.angle_alpha   90.00
_cell.angle_beta   90.00
_cell.angle_gamma   90.00
#
_symmetry.space_group_name_H-M   'P 1'
#
loop_
_entity.id
_entity.type
_entity.pdbx_description
1 polymer ?
#
loop_
_entity_poly.entity_id
_entity_poly.type
_entity_poly.pdbx_seq_one_letter_code
_entity_poly.pdbx_strand_id
1 'polypeptide(L)'
;MLNWLIKRGVKKHITEWNDSVKSSFTNIRNDMSHISKWITHFQKRDEHHIENHSKILERLALIESKLEKGEEIEISESSEDSIYESSFNLSKNENDKWDDLTDVQQNLAWLILRLNKENPDIWFTTRQLAEEFYPNKEYSKVRSTLVHYLNILEDFGFIERKRSSNQSLIKTKKENLPPPRNSKEVVIDMKSSKKSKKKSK
;
A
#
# COMPACT_ATOMS: atom_id res chain seq x y z
N MET A 1 -54.27 -40.35 9.30
CA MET A 1 -53.80 -38.96 9.50
C MET A 1 -52.28 -38.76 9.33
N LEU A 2 -51.42 -39.78 9.46
CA LEU A 2 -49.96 -39.61 9.31
C LEU A 2 -49.49 -39.17 7.90
N ASN A 3 -50.17 -39.57 6.82
CA ASN A 3 -49.78 -39.21 5.45
C ASN A 3 -49.88 -37.70 5.15
N TRP A 4 -50.68 -36.95 5.90
CA TRP A 4 -50.80 -35.51 5.69
C TRP A 4 -49.61 -34.74 6.28
N LEU A 5 -49.09 -35.18 7.42
CA LEU A 5 -47.91 -34.60 8.06
C LEU A 5 -46.64 -34.84 7.24
N ILE A 6 -46.47 -36.05 6.69
CA ILE A 6 -45.34 -36.39 5.82
C ILE A 6 -45.38 -35.55 4.53
N LYS A 7 -46.55 -35.40 3.88
CA LYS A 7 -46.70 -34.54 2.69
C LYS A 7 -46.43 -33.06 2.98
N ARG A 8 -46.66 -32.58 4.21
CA ARG A 8 -46.41 -31.19 4.60
C ARG A 8 -44.92 -30.93 4.89
N GLY A 9 -44.21 -31.91 5.46
CA GLY A 9 -42.76 -31.86 5.67
C GLY A 9 -41.98 -31.85 4.34
N VAL A 10 -42.37 -32.71 3.40
CA VAL A 10 -41.74 -32.78 2.07
C VAL A 10 -41.92 -31.47 1.29
N LYS A 11 -43.11 -30.84 1.34
CA LYS A 11 -43.34 -29.55 0.68
C LYS A 11 -42.47 -28.42 1.25
N LYS A 12 -42.26 -28.38 2.57
CA LYS A 12 -41.39 -27.37 3.21
C LYS A 12 -39.92 -27.53 2.81
N HIS A 13 -39.43 -28.76 2.80
CA HIS A 13 -38.06 -29.05 2.36
C HIS A 13 -37.85 -28.67 0.89
N ILE A 14 -38.84 -28.90 0.02
CA ILE A 14 -38.77 -28.50 -1.39
C ILE A 14 -38.74 -26.97 -1.54
N THR A 15 -39.51 -26.24 -0.72
CA THR A 15 -39.48 -24.76 -0.76
C THR A 15 -38.16 -24.20 -0.24
N GLU A 16 -37.65 -24.72 0.88
CA GLU A 16 -36.35 -24.32 1.45
C GLU A 16 -35.20 -24.60 0.47
N TRP A 17 -35.23 -25.76 -0.20
CA TRP A 17 -34.27 -26.08 -1.24
C TRP A 17 -34.37 -25.12 -2.43
N ASN A 18 -35.57 -24.88 -2.95
CA ASN A 18 -35.78 -23.93 -4.04
C ASN A 18 -35.31 -22.51 -3.69
N ASP A 19 -35.53 -22.06 -2.46
CA ASP A 19 -35.09 -20.75 -2.00
C ASP A 19 -33.56 -20.68 -1.86
N SER A 20 -32.91 -21.76 -1.39
CA SER A 20 -31.44 -21.85 -1.36
C SER A 20 -30.81 -21.84 -2.76
N VAL A 21 -31.45 -22.51 -3.73
CA VAL A 21 -31.03 -22.53 -5.13
C VAL A 21 -31.21 -21.15 -5.76
N LYS A 22 -32.35 -20.49 -5.55
CA LYS A 22 -32.59 -19.12 -6.01
C LYS A 22 -31.59 -18.13 -5.42
N SER A 23 -31.27 -18.25 -4.13
CA SER A 23 -30.25 -17.42 -3.48
C SER A 23 -28.88 -17.62 -4.13
N SER A 24 -28.50 -18.88 -4.38
CA SER A 24 -27.23 -19.21 -5.05
C SER A 24 -27.14 -18.61 -6.47
N PHE A 25 -28.20 -18.71 -7.26
CA PHE A 25 -28.25 -18.08 -8.59
C PHE A 25 -28.21 -16.55 -8.54
N THR A 26 -28.83 -15.95 -7.53
CA THR A 26 -28.79 -14.49 -7.33
C THR A 26 -27.37 -14.04 -6.98
N ASN A 27 -26.67 -14.78 -6.13
CA ASN A 27 -25.28 -14.50 -5.78
C ASN A 27 -24.36 -14.64 -7.00
N ILE A 28 -24.47 -15.73 -7.77
CA ILE A 28 -23.70 -15.92 -9.01
C ILE A 28 -23.95 -14.78 -10.00
N ARG A 29 -25.20 -14.34 -10.13
CA ARG A 29 -25.55 -13.20 -11.01
C ARG A 29 -24.90 -11.90 -10.55
N ASN A 30 -24.89 -11.65 -9.23
CA ASN A 30 -24.24 -10.47 -8.66
C ASN A 30 -22.72 -10.52 -8.90
N ASP A 31 -22.10 -11.68 -8.68
CA ASP A 31 -20.67 -11.88 -8.94
C ASP A 31 -20.34 -11.65 -10.41
N MET A 32 -21.16 -12.15 -11.34
CA MET A 32 -20.97 -11.93 -12.77
C MET A 32 -21.10 -10.46 -13.18
N SER A 33 -21.98 -9.71 -12.50
CA SER A 33 -22.10 -8.25 -12.67
C SER A 33 -20.83 -7.53 -12.17
N HIS A 34 -20.25 -7.96 -11.05
CA HIS A 34 -18.98 -7.43 -10.56
C HIS A 34 -17.82 -7.75 -11.51
N ILE A 35 -17.76 -8.97 -12.05
CA ILE A 35 -16.76 -9.37 -13.06
C ILE A 35 -16.93 -8.53 -14.33
N SER A 36 -18.15 -8.29 -14.79
CA SER A 36 -18.39 -7.42 -15.96
C SER A 36 -17.88 -6.00 -15.74
N LYS A 37 -18.14 -5.39 -14.57
CA LYS A 37 -17.61 -4.06 -14.22
C LYS A 37 -16.08 -4.06 -14.18
N TRP A 38 -15.49 -5.12 -13.62
CA TRP A 38 -14.05 -5.29 -13.59
C TRP A 38 -13.47 -5.37 -15.01
N ILE A 39 -14.04 -6.17 -15.91
CA ILE A 39 -13.62 -6.27 -17.32
C ILE A 39 -13.69 -4.90 -18.01
N THR A 40 -14.76 -4.13 -17.81
CA THR A 40 -14.87 -2.79 -18.42
C THR A 40 -13.81 -1.81 -17.90
N HIS A 41 -13.43 -1.92 -16.63
CA HIS A 41 -12.34 -1.13 -16.07
C HIS A 41 -10.98 -1.51 -16.69
N PHE A 42 -10.75 -2.80 -16.93
CA PHE A 42 -9.55 -3.28 -17.63
C PHE A 42 -9.48 -2.77 -19.05
N GLN A 43 -10.57 -2.89 -19.82
CA GLN A 43 -10.63 -2.39 -21.20
C GLN A 43 -10.31 -0.90 -21.28
N LYS A 44 -10.90 -0.08 -20.39
CA LYS A 44 -10.62 1.37 -20.35
C LYS A 44 -9.17 1.68 -20.00
N ARG A 45 -8.56 0.90 -19.11
CA ARG A 45 -7.15 1.06 -18.74
C ARG A 45 -6.22 0.66 -19.89
N ASP A 46 -6.55 -0.42 -20.59
CA ASP A 46 -5.78 -0.88 -21.75
C ASP A 46 -5.86 0.12 -22.90
N GLU A 47 -7.02 0.75 -23.12
CA GLU A 47 -7.18 1.83 -24.11
C GLU A 47 -6.28 3.04 -23.80
N HIS A 48 -6.20 3.44 -22.53
CA HIS A 48 -5.27 4.48 -22.09
C HIS A 48 -3.79 4.10 -22.27
N HIS A 49 -3.43 2.84 -22.02
CA HIS A 49 -2.07 2.35 -22.28
C HIS A 49 -1.74 2.35 -23.77
N ILE A 50 -2.69 1.97 -24.64
CA ILE A 50 -2.54 2.02 -26.09
C ILE A 50 -2.29 3.46 -26.55
N GLU A 51 -3.02 4.44 -26.00
CA GLU A 51 -2.81 5.87 -26.30
C GLU A 51 -1.44 6.37 -25.84
N ASN A 52 -0.97 5.95 -24.66
CA ASN A 52 0.36 6.33 -24.19
C ASN A 52 1.46 5.69 -25.04
N HIS A 53 1.30 4.44 -25.46
CA HIS A 53 2.24 3.76 -26.34
C HIS A 53 2.31 4.43 -27.71
N SER A 54 1.17 4.86 -28.29
CA SER A 54 1.19 5.57 -29.57
C SER A 54 1.93 6.91 -29.48
N LYS A 55 1.74 7.66 -28.39
CA LYS A 55 2.50 8.91 -28.13
C LYS A 55 4.00 8.67 -28.00
N ILE A 56 4.42 7.61 -27.33
CA ILE A 56 5.84 7.25 -27.19
C ILE A 56 6.42 6.88 -28.56
N LEU A 57 5.71 6.09 -29.37
CA LEU A 57 6.14 5.73 -30.72
C LEU A 57 6.28 6.95 -31.62
N GLU A 58 5.35 7.91 -31.53
CA GLU A 58 5.44 9.17 -32.27
C GLU A 58 6.66 10.00 -31.84
N ARG A 59 6.92 10.11 -30.53
CA ARG A 59 8.13 10.76 -30.00
C ARG A 59 9.41 10.09 -30.50
N LEU A 60 9.45 8.76 -30.51
CA LEU A 60 10.59 8.00 -31.02
C LEU A 60 10.82 8.24 -32.51
N ALA A 61 9.75 8.19 -33.32
CA ALA A 61 9.84 8.46 -34.76
C ALA A 61 10.36 9.89 -35.06
N LEU A 62 9.96 10.88 -34.24
CA LEU A 62 10.49 12.25 -34.35
C LEU A 62 11.98 12.32 -34.00
N ILE A 63 12.42 11.63 -32.95
CA ILE A 63 13.83 11.58 -32.56
C ILE A 63 14.67 10.90 -33.65
N GLU A 64 14.19 9.78 -34.19
CA GLU A 64 14.85 9.05 -35.29
C GLU A 64 14.98 9.95 -36.53
N SER A 65 13.91 10.65 -36.92
CA SER A 65 13.93 11.59 -38.05
C SER A 65 14.92 12.74 -37.86
N LYS A 66 15.07 13.25 -36.63
CA LYS A 66 16.02 14.32 -36.30
C LYS A 66 17.47 13.83 -36.31
N LEU A 67 17.71 12.63 -35.78
CA LEU A 67 19.03 11.98 -35.81
C LEU A 67 19.50 11.71 -37.25
N GLU A 68 18.60 11.24 -38.11
CA GLU A 68 18.92 10.96 -39.53
C GLU A 68 19.31 12.23 -40.30
N LYS A 69 18.75 13.38 -39.93
CA LYS A 69 19.04 14.68 -40.57
C LYS A 69 20.30 15.37 -40.05
N GLY A 70 20.92 14.84 -38.99
CA GLY A 70 22.14 15.43 -38.40
C GLY A 70 21.92 16.83 -37.81
N GLU A 71 20.68 17.21 -37.51
CA GLU A 71 20.38 18.44 -36.77
C GLU A 71 20.77 18.24 -35.30
N GLU A 72 21.58 19.14 -34.75
CA GLU A 72 21.82 19.20 -33.31
C GLU A 72 20.48 19.45 -32.62
N ILE A 73 20.10 18.51 -31.74
CA ILE A 73 18.87 18.62 -30.97
C ILE A 73 19.08 19.70 -29.92
N GLU A 74 18.76 20.95 -30.25
CA GLU A 74 18.46 21.96 -29.24
C GLU A 74 17.17 21.50 -28.55
N ILE A 75 17.35 20.77 -27.44
CA ILE A 75 16.29 20.46 -26.50
C ILE A 75 15.94 21.81 -25.85
N SER A 76 15.07 22.59 -26.49
CA SER A 76 14.39 23.67 -25.78
C SER A 76 13.60 22.99 -24.67
N GLU A 77 14.01 23.21 -23.42
CA GLU A 77 13.31 22.78 -22.22
C GLU A 77 11.90 23.36 -22.21
N SER A 78 10.99 22.68 -22.89
CA SER A 78 9.57 22.75 -22.60
C SER A 78 9.06 21.33 -22.66
N SER A 79 8.54 20.87 -21.52
CA SER A 79 7.84 19.60 -21.29
C SER A 79 8.66 18.29 -21.37
N GLU A 80 9.00 17.83 -20.17
CA GLU A 80 8.79 16.46 -19.65
C GLU A 80 9.45 15.26 -20.34
N ASP A 81 10.31 14.66 -19.51
CA ASP A 81 10.72 13.25 -19.41
C ASP A 81 11.89 12.78 -20.28
N SER A 82 13.09 12.84 -19.67
CA SER A 82 14.24 12.03 -20.06
C SER A 82 14.57 10.99 -19.00
N ILE A 83 14.56 9.75 -19.48
CA ILE A 83 14.89 8.50 -18.80
C ILE A 83 16.33 8.16 -19.17
N TYR A 84 17.12 7.89 -18.14
CA TYR A 84 18.39 7.13 -18.02
C TYR A 84 19.77 7.80 -18.00
N GLU A 85 20.37 7.60 -16.82
CA GLU A 85 21.78 7.36 -16.49
C GLU A 85 22.80 8.48 -16.66
N SER A 86 22.82 9.35 -15.65
CA SER A 86 24.11 9.68 -15.04
C SER A 86 23.92 9.96 -13.55
N SER A 87 24.73 9.26 -12.76
CA SER A 87 24.96 9.50 -11.35
C SER A 87 25.44 10.94 -11.14
N PHE A 88 24.52 11.90 -10.97
CA PHE A 88 24.86 13.24 -10.51
C PHE A 88 23.68 13.88 -9.78
N ASN A 89 23.96 14.35 -8.58
CA ASN A 89 23.04 15.03 -7.66
C ASN A 89 22.16 16.05 -8.38
N LEU A 90 20.86 15.79 -8.43
CA LEU A 90 19.84 16.82 -8.64
C LEU A 90 18.87 16.75 -7.48
N SER A 91 18.94 17.80 -6.67
CA SER A 91 18.02 18.19 -5.61
C SER A 91 16.63 18.51 -6.18
N LYS A 92 16.02 17.56 -6.87
CA LYS A 92 14.61 17.61 -7.23
C LYS A 92 13.83 17.29 -5.97
N ASN A 93 13.02 18.27 -5.56
CA ASN A 93 12.22 18.35 -4.34
C ASN A 93 12.05 17.02 -3.60
N GLU A 94 12.58 16.94 -2.37
CA GLU A 94 12.34 15.79 -1.48
C GLU A 94 10.85 15.49 -1.26
N ASN A 95 9.98 16.47 -1.53
CA ASN A 95 8.54 16.33 -1.49
C ASN A 95 7.98 15.41 -2.59
N ASP A 96 8.58 15.37 -3.80
CA ASP A 96 8.07 14.51 -4.89
C ASP A 96 8.16 13.03 -4.48
N LYS A 97 9.22 12.65 -3.77
CA LYS A 97 9.41 11.29 -3.24
C LYS A 97 8.42 10.91 -2.15
N TRP A 98 7.90 11.87 -1.40
CA TRP A 98 6.92 11.61 -0.35
C TRP A 98 5.57 11.22 -0.95
N ASP A 99 5.23 11.82 -2.08
CA ASP A 99 3.97 11.61 -2.78
C ASP A 99 3.88 10.25 -3.48
N ASP A 100 5.03 9.62 -3.77
CA ASP A 100 5.11 8.25 -4.29
C ASP A 100 4.86 7.17 -3.22
N LEU A 101 4.95 7.52 -1.94
CA LEU A 101 4.69 6.59 -0.85
C LEU A 101 3.19 6.30 -0.71
N THR A 102 2.87 5.04 -0.47
CA THR A 102 1.52 4.63 -0.06
C THR A 102 1.17 5.21 1.32
N ASP A 103 -0.11 5.40 1.59
CA ASP A 103 -0.58 5.93 2.88
C ASP A 103 -0.05 5.15 4.08
N VAL A 104 0.07 3.83 3.96
CA VAL A 104 0.60 2.95 5.02
C VAL A 104 2.08 3.24 5.28
N GLN A 105 2.86 3.48 4.21
CA GLN A 105 4.28 3.82 4.33
C GLN A 105 4.46 5.23 4.90
N GLN A 106 3.66 6.21 4.46
CA GLN A 106 3.66 7.57 5.01
C GLN A 106 3.33 7.55 6.52
N ASN A 107 2.29 6.81 6.90
CA ASN A 107 1.90 6.63 8.30
C ASN A 107 3.00 5.96 9.13
N LEU A 108 3.69 4.96 8.58
CA LEU A 108 4.80 4.30 9.26
C LEU A 108 5.98 5.26 9.44
N ALA A 109 6.36 6.02 8.41
CA ALA A 109 7.43 7.01 8.48
C ALA A 109 7.12 8.09 9.53
N TRP A 110 5.86 8.55 9.57
CA TRP A 110 5.40 9.54 10.54
C TRP A 110 5.39 9.00 11.97
N LEU A 111 5.00 7.73 12.17
CA LEU A 111 5.11 7.06 13.47
C LEU A 111 6.57 7.02 13.96
N ILE A 112 7.51 6.62 13.10
CA ILE A 112 8.94 6.56 13.46
C ILE A 112 9.44 7.97 13.81
N LEU A 113 9.04 9.01 13.05
CA LEU A 113 9.38 10.39 13.35
C LEU A 113 8.84 10.83 14.70
N ARG A 114 7.58 10.52 15.01
CA ARG A 114 6.96 10.84 16.29
C ARG A 114 7.72 10.19 17.45
N LEU A 115 8.01 8.90 17.36
CA LEU A 115 8.77 8.17 18.38
C LEU A 115 10.17 8.76 18.58
N ASN A 116 10.84 9.17 17.49
CA ASN A 116 12.16 9.80 17.55
C ASN A 116 12.09 11.22 18.12
N LYS A 117 11.02 11.99 17.88
CA LYS A 117 10.79 13.30 18.51
C LYS A 117 10.60 13.17 20.02
N GLU A 118 9.92 12.12 20.47
CA GLU A 118 9.76 11.83 21.90
C GLU A 118 11.08 11.38 22.54
N ASN A 119 11.93 10.66 21.80
CA ASN A 119 13.21 10.13 22.30
C ASN A 119 14.33 10.19 21.22
N PRO A 120 15.05 11.31 21.08
CA PRO A 120 15.98 11.54 19.97
C PRO A 120 17.23 10.65 19.99
N ASP A 121 17.61 10.11 21.15
CA ASP A 121 18.81 9.28 21.29
C ASP A 121 18.54 7.78 21.15
N ILE A 122 17.27 7.38 21.12
CA ILE A 122 16.88 5.97 21.16
C ILE A 122 16.72 5.43 19.73
N TRP A 123 17.36 4.29 19.48
CA TRP A 123 17.12 3.51 18.28
C TRP A 123 16.01 2.49 18.53
N PHE A 124 15.03 2.43 17.64
CA PHE A 124 13.89 1.52 17.78
C PHE A 124 14.16 0.20 17.06
N THR A 125 13.79 -0.89 17.69
CA THR A 125 13.84 -2.22 17.04
C THR A 125 12.64 -2.41 16.13
N THR A 126 12.80 -3.22 15.08
CA THR A 126 11.69 -3.63 14.20
C THR A 126 10.51 -4.24 14.96
N ARG A 127 10.77 -4.89 16.10
CA ARG A 127 9.73 -5.49 16.95
C ARG A 127 8.90 -4.42 17.67
N GLN A 128 9.54 -3.41 18.26
CA GLN A 128 8.83 -2.30 18.91
C GLN A 128 7.96 -1.53 17.92
N LEU A 129 8.49 -1.25 16.72
CA LEU A 129 7.70 -0.60 15.67
C LEU A 129 6.47 -1.42 15.26
N ALA A 130 6.59 -2.75 15.24
CA ALA A 130 5.45 -3.61 14.93
C ALA A 130 4.39 -3.60 16.03
N GLU A 131 4.80 -3.56 17.30
CA GLU A 131 3.90 -3.48 18.46
C GLU A 131 3.10 -2.17 18.46
N GLU A 132 3.74 -1.04 18.10
CA GLU A 132 3.09 0.26 17.98
C GLU A 132 2.19 0.38 16.74
N PHE A 133 2.68 -0.06 15.57
CA PHE A 133 1.95 0.11 14.31
C PHE A 133 0.83 -0.93 14.10
N TYR A 134 0.95 -2.12 14.69
CA TYR A 134 -0.04 -3.20 14.61
C TYR A 134 -0.36 -3.82 15.98
N PRO A 135 -1.03 -3.08 16.88
CA PRO A 135 -1.22 -3.50 18.28
C PRO A 135 -2.00 -4.82 18.44
N ASN A 136 -2.84 -5.16 17.46
CA ASN A 136 -3.70 -6.36 17.48
C ASN A 136 -3.11 -7.55 16.69
N LYS A 137 -1.89 -7.44 16.16
CA LYS A 137 -1.27 -8.49 15.35
C LYS A 137 0.02 -9.00 15.99
N GLU A 138 0.24 -10.30 15.87
CA GLU A 138 1.50 -10.91 16.30
C GLU A 138 2.64 -10.53 15.36
N TYR A 139 3.82 -10.20 15.92
CA TYR A 139 5.01 -9.79 15.17
C TYR A 139 5.37 -10.74 14.03
N SER A 140 5.28 -12.06 14.25
CA SER A 140 5.58 -13.11 13.29
C SER A 140 4.84 -12.94 11.95
N LYS A 141 3.60 -12.43 12.00
CA LYS A 141 2.73 -12.26 10.81
C LYS A 141 2.99 -10.97 10.05
N VAL A 142 3.53 -9.94 10.71
CA VAL A 142 3.75 -8.61 10.12
C VAL A 142 5.21 -8.31 9.81
N ARG A 143 6.14 -9.14 10.31
CA ARG A 143 7.59 -8.94 10.19
C ARG A 143 8.05 -8.72 8.75
N SER A 144 7.65 -9.59 7.81
CA SER A 144 8.10 -9.51 6.42
C SER A 144 7.61 -8.23 5.75
N THR A 145 6.34 -7.91 5.93
CA THR A 145 5.72 -6.68 5.40
C THR A 145 6.37 -5.42 5.96
N LEU A 146 6.62 -5.39 7.28
CA LEU A 146 7.23 -4.24 7.93
C LEU A 146 8.69 -4.05 7.48
N VAL A 147 9.45 -5.14 7.35
CA VAL A 147 10.82 -5.09 6.80
C VAL A 147 10.81 -4.56 5.36
N HIS A 148 9.85 -4.97 4.54
CA HIS A 148 9.71 -4.47 3.18
C HIS A 148 9.42 -2.96 3.15
N TYR A 149 8.49 -2.48 3.97
CA TYR A 149 8.21 -1.04 4.07
C TYR A 149 9.41 -0.25 4.58
N LEU A 150 10.16 -0.78 5.55
CA LEU A 150 11.37 -0.14 6.04
C LEU A 150 12.46 -0.06 4.96
N ASN A 151 12.64 -1.09 4.13
CA ASN A 151 13.58 -1.03 3.01
C ASN A 151 13.21 0.13 2.06
N ILE A 152 11.94 0.23 1.70
CA ILE A 152 11.44 1.31 0.84
C ILE A 152 11.75 2.68 1.49
N LEU A 153 11.41 2.87 2.76
CA LEU A 153 11.66 4.13 3.46
C LEU A 153 13.16 4.47 3.58
N GLU A 154 14.03 3.46 3.67
CA GLU A 154 15.49 3.62 3.67
C GLU A 154 15.99 4.03 2.28
N ASP A 155 15.48 3.40 1.22
CA ASP A 155 15.82 3.70 -0.18
C ASP A 155 15.42 5.14 -0.56
N PHE A 156 14.28 5.62 -0.05
CA PHE A 156 13.85 7.01 -0.22
C PHE A 156 14.60 8.01 0.69
N GLY A 157 15.41 7.53 1.65
CA GLY A 157 16.22 8.35 2.53
C GLY A 157 15.47 9.00 3.70
N PHE A 158 14.31 8.46 4.09
CA PHE A 158 13.53 8.96 5.24
C PHE A 158 14.03 8.40 6.57
N ILE A 159 14.54 7.18 6.56
CA ILE A 159 15.04 6.48 7.74
C ILE A 159 16.48 5.99 7.54
N GLU A 160 17.17 5.79 8.66
CA GLU A 160 18.45 5.10 8.72
C GLU A 160 18.31 3.81 9.51
N ARG A 161 19.02 2.78 9.05
CA ARG A 161 19.02 1.47 9.69
C ARG A 161 20.44 1.04 10.05
N LYS A 162 20.61 0.60 11.29
CA LYS A 162 21.85 0.02 11.77
C LYS A 162 21.62 -1.43 12.16
N ARG A 163 22.41 -2.35 11.61
CA ARG A 163 22.37 -3.75 12.01
C ARG A 163 23.25 -3.94 13.25
N SER A 164 22.69 -4.52 14.31
CA SER A 164 23.42 -4.89 15.52
C SER A 164 23.18 -6.36 15.81
N SER A 165 24.21 -7.20 15.57
CA SER A 165 24.20 -8.67 15.73
C SER A 165 22.92 -9.37 15.23
N ASN A 166 21.89 -9.44 16.08
CA ASN A 166 20.63 -10.15 15.85
C ASN A 166 19.42 -9.24 15.59
N GLN A 167 19.58 -7.92 15.59
CA GLN A 167 18.48 -6.96 15.46
C GLN A 167 18.80 -5.82 14.50
N SER A 168 17.75 -5.33 13.83
CA SER A 168 17.80 -4.10 13.04
C SER A 168 17.27 -2.95 13.86
N LEU A 169 18.13 -1.95 14.06
CA LEU A 169 17.85 -0.72 14.76
C LEU A 169 17.51 0.36 13.74
N ILE A 170 16.48 1.16 14.01
CA ILE A 170 15.91 2.12 13.05
C ILE A 170 15.80 3.48 13.73
N LYS A 171 16.13 4.54 12.98
CA LYS A 171 16.01 5.94 13.40
C LYS A 171 15.56 6.79 12.20
N THR A 172 14.88 7.93 12.41
CA THR A 172 14.61 8.83 11.28
C THR A 172 15.85 9.64 10.93
N LYS A 173 16.07 9.83 9.64
CA LYS A 173 17.14 10.69 9.13
C LYS A 173 16.73 12.17 9.11
N LYS A 174 15.46 12.42 8.77
CA LYS A 174 14.89 13.76 8.63
C LYS A 174 14.22 14.20 9.93
N GLU A 175 14.41 15.47 10.28
CA GLU A 175 13.78 16.10 11.45
C GLU A 175 12.30 16.45 11.20
N ASN A 176 11.95 16.67 9.93
CA ASN A 176 10.60 17.03 9.51
C ASN A 176 10.18 16.20 8.30
N LEU A 177 8.97 15.64 8.38
CA LEU A 177 8.30 14.94 7.28
C LEU A 177 6.94 15.62 7.04
N PRO A 178 6.43 15.62 5.79
CA PRO A 178 5.08 16.08 5.52
C PRO A 178 4.05 15.22 6.28
N PRO A 179 2.85 15.77 6.59
CA PRO A 179 1.79 14.97 7.17
C PRO A 179 1.34 13.87 6.20
N PRO A 180 0.93 12.69 6.69
CA PRO A 180 0.41 11.63 5.83
C PRO A 180 -0.94 12.06 5.24
N ARG A 181 -1.20 11.67 3.97
CA ARG A 181 -2.42 12.06 3.22
C ARG A 181 -3.72 11.69 3.93
N ASN A 182 -3.72 10.58 4.64
CA ASN A 182 -4.87 10.01 5.32
C ASN A 182 -4.70 10.01 6.83
N SER A 183 -4.29 11.15 7.42
CA SER A 183 -4.34 11.38 8.86
C SER A 183 -5.79 11.46 9.37
N LYS A 184 -6.55 10.37 9.24
CA LYS A 184 -7.55 10.09 10.27
C LYS A 184 -6.72 9.85 11.50
N GLU A 185 -6.73 10.78 12.44
CA GLU A 185 -6.15 10.57 13.77
C GLU A 185 -6.65 9.22 14.25
N VAL A 186 -5.80 8.20 14.14
CA VAL A 186 -6.02 6.96 14.86
C VAL A 186 -5.76 7.40 16.28
N VAL A 187 -6.83 7.81 16.98
CA VAL A 187 -6.83 8.00 18.42
C VAL A 187 -6.55 6.61 18.98
N ILE A 188 -5.27 6.30 19.13
CA ILE A 188 -4.80 5.10 19.81
C ILE A 188 -5.09 5.40 21.27
N ASP A 189 -6.27 4.98 21.74
CA ASP A 189 -6.59 4.92 23.16
C ASP A 189 -5.53 4.05 23.83
N MET A 190 -4.53 4.69 24.42
CA MET A 190 -3.56 4.07 25.32
C MET A 190 -4.29 3.59 26.57
N LYS A 191 -4.95 2.42 26.47
CA LYS A 191 -5.43 1.70 27.65
C LYS A 191 -4.21 1.16 28.39
N SER A 192 -3.80 1.95 29.37
CA SER A 192 -2.90 1.62 30.46
C SER A 192 -3.06 0.16 30.93
N SER A 193 -2.13 -0.70 30.51
CA SER A 193 -1.98 -2.04 31.05
C SER A 193 -1.25 -1.98 32.40
N LYS A 194 -1.90 -1.44 33.43
CA LYS A 194 -1.50 -1.67 34.83
C LYS A 194 -1.80 -3.13 35.18
N LYS A 195 -0.88 -4.03 34.82
CA LYS A 195 -0.87 -5.42 35.32
C LYS A 195 -0.52 -5.41 36.81
N SER A 196 -1.54 -5.67 37.60
CA SER A 196 -1.49 -5.98 39.02
C SER A 196 -0.56 -7.18 39.28
N LYS A 197 0.57 -6.95 39.94
CA LYS A 197 1.30 -8.01 40.65
C LYS A 197 0.52 -8.33 41.92
N LYS A 198 -0.33 -9.36 41.87
CA LYS A 198 -0.86 -10.02 43.07
C LYS A 198 0.06 -11.21 43.38
N LYS A 199 1.02 -11.02 44.28
CA LYS A 199 1.75 -12.12 44.92
C LYS A 199 0.73 -12.92 45.74
N SER A 200 0.50 -14.18 45.40
CA SER A 200 -0.13 -15.14 46.31
C SER A 200 0.90 -15.56 47.36
N LYS A 201 0.37 -15.85 48.55
CA LYS A 201 1.05 -16.33 49.75
C LYS A 201 1.90 -17.58 49.49
#